data_AF-A0A512IIU5-F1
#
_entry.id   AF-A0A512IIU5-F1
#
_cell.length_a   1.000
_cell.length_b   1.000
_cell.length_c   1.000
_cell.angle_alpha   90.00
_cell.angle_beta   90.00
_cell.angle_gamma   90.00
#
_symmetry.space_group_name_H-M   'P 1'
#
loop_
_entity.id
_entity.type
_entity.pdbx_description
1 polymer ?
#
loop_
_entity_poly.entity_id
_entity_poly.type
_entity_poly.pdbx_seq_one_letter_code
_entity_poly.pdbx_strand_id
1 'polypeptide(L)'
;MSNTQNPNYEVPAEMRDFAEKSVDQARKAFDSFLGAARRTADTVQGSAELARTNTTTLSSRSFEFAEQNVNAAFDLAQKLVRSKDVQEAMQHQAEFVRSQFANIQAQAKEFGGLAQSAIQQGAENAKTAVQQGTNEARQAFDQSTAAAKEAAAKATEKKPGA
;
A
#
# COMPACT_ATOMS: atom_id res chain seq x y z
N MET A 1 -48.80 43.21 -1.25
CA MET A 1 -47.87 42.41 -0.43
C MET A 1 -47.68 41.08 -1.17
N SER A 2 -46.72 41.01 -2.08
CA SER A 2 -46.43 39.77 -2.81
C SER A 2 -45.73 38.81 -1.87
N ASN A 3 -46.41 37.72 -1.52
CA ASN A 3 -45.89 36.66 -0.66
C ASN A 3 -44.87 35.86 -1.46
N THR A 4 -43.58 36.16 -1.28
CA THR A 4 -42.47 35.38 -1.84
C THR A 4 -42.46 34.00 -1.18
N GLN A 5 -43.20 33.07 -1.76
CA GLN A 5 -43.04 31.64 -1.49
C GLN A 5 -41.58 31.30 -1.80
N ASN A 6 -40.77 31.05 -0.78
CA ASN A 6 -39.55 30.29 -0.94
C ASN A 6 -39.96 28.94 -1.53
N PRO A 7 -39.56 28.59 -2.76
CA PRO A 7 -39.71 27.22 -3.22
C PRO A 7 -38.63 26.44 -2.47
N ASN A 8 -38.97 25.94 -1.28
CA ASN A 8 -38.17 24.91 -0.63
C ASN A 8 -37.98 23.81 -1.67
N TYR A 9 -36.75 23.66 -2.16
CA TYR A 9 -36.34 22.65 -3.13
C TYR A 9 -36.24 21.31 -2.38
N GLU A 10 -37.36 20.86 -1.84
CA GLU A 10 -37.50 19.60 -1.13
C GLU A 10 -37.58 18.48 -2.17
N VAL A 11 -36.60 17.57 -2.16
CA VAL A 11 -36.66 16.36 -2.98
C VAL A 11 -37.92 15.57 -2.56
N PRO A 12 -38.84 15.27 -3.49
CA PRO A 12 -40.05 14.50 -3.20
C PRO A 12 -39.72 13.18 -2.51
N ALA A 13 -40.56 12.77 -1.55
CA ALA A 13 -40.32 11.61 -0.69
C ALA A 13 -40.11 10.32 -1.51
N GLU A 14 -40.84 10.15 -2.61
CA GLU A 14 -40.73 8.98 -3.49
C GLU A 14 -39.38 8.93 -4.21
N MET A 15 -38.86 10.10 -4.64
CA MET A 15 -37.54 10.20 -5.27
C MET A 15 -36.42 9.91 -4.26
N ARG A 16 -36.59 10.39 -3.02
CA ARG A 16 -35.69 10.10 -1.91
C ARG A 16 -35.66 8.61 -1.60
N ASP A 17 -36.81 7.99 -1.39
CA ASP A 17 -36.95 6.55 -1.13
C ASP A 17 -36.33 5.70 -2.24
N PHE A 18 -36.57 6.07 -3.50
CA PHE A 18 -35.99 5.40 -4.65
C PHE A 18 -34.46 5.52 -4.67
N ALA A 19 -33.94 6.72 -4.41
CA ALA A 19 -32.50 6.96 -4.35
C ALA A 19 -31.85 6.22 -3.16
N GLU A 20 -32.49 6.16 -1.98
CA GLU A 20 -31.98 5.41 -0.82
C GLU A 20 -31.88 3.92 -1.16
N LYS A 21 -32.95 3.34 -1.71
CA LYS A 21 -32.95 1.95 -2.17
C LYS A 21 -31.89 1.69 -3.24
N SER A 22 -31.63 2.65 -4.12
CA SER A 22 -30.64 2.52 -5.19
C SER A 22 -29.21 2.53 -4.63
N VAL A 23 -28.91 3.44 -3.69
CA VAL A 23 -27.61 3.51 -3.01
C VAL A 23 -27.37 2.22 -2.21
N ASP A 24 -28.37 1.73 -1.48
CA ASP A 24 -28.27 0.49 -0.72
C ASP A 24 -28.04 -0.73 -1.61
N GLN A 25 -28.72 -0.81 -2.75
CA GLN A 25 -28.52 -1.88 -3.73
C GLN A 25 -27.13 -1.83 -4.36
N ALA A 26 -26.66 -0.63 -4.74
CA ALA A 26 -25.33 -0.44 -5.30
C ALA A 26 -24.24 -0.84 -4.30
N ARG A 27 -24.38 -0.48 -3.01
CA ARG A 27 -23.45 -0.89 -1.96
C ARG A 27 -23.39 -2.41 -1.83
N LYS A 28 -24.55 -3.09 -1.75
CA LYS A 28 -24.60 -4.56 -1.67
C LYS A 28 -23.93 -5.24 -2.87
N ALA A 29 -24.15 -4.71 -4.07
CA ALA A 29 -23.51 -5.24 -5.28
C ALA A 29 -21.99 -5.07 -5.24
N PHE A 30 -21.52 -3.90 -4.79
CA PHE A 30 -20.10 -3.63 -4.61
C PHE A 30 -19.46 -4.55 -3.57
N ASP A 31 -20.08 -4.72 -2.40
CA ASP A 31 -19.58 -5.59 -1.33
C ASP A 31 -19.46 -7.04 -1.81
N SER A 32 -20.45 -7.52 -2.57
CA SER A 32 -20.40 -8.86 -3.19
C SER A 32 -19.27 -8.98 -4.20
N PHE A 33 -19.07 -7.97 -5.05
CA PHE A 33 -17.99 -7.95 -6.03
C PHE A 33 -16.62 -7.96 -5.33
N LEU A 34 -16.42 -7.10 -4.34
CA LEU A 34 -15.17 -7.01 -3.59
C LEU A 34 -14.85 -8.32 -2.86
N GLY A 35 -15.87 -8.96 -2.27
CA GLY A 35 -15.72 -10.28 -1.67
C GLY A 35 -15.25 -11.34 -2.67
N ALA A 36 -15.77 -11.33 -3.90
CA ALA A 36 -15.32 -12.24 -4.95
C ALA A 36 -13.89 -11.91 -5.43
N ALA A 37 -13.55 -10.62 -5.57
CA ALA A 37 -12.23 -10.16 -5.96
C ALA A 37 -11.15 -10.57 -4.94
N ARG A 38 -11.42 -10.40 -3.64
CA ARG A 38 -10.51 -10.82 -2.56
C ARG A 38 -10.23 -12.32 -2.58
N ARG A 39 -11.28 -13.17 -2.67
CA ARG A 39 -11.10 -14.63 -2.78
C ARG A 39 -10.25 -15.03 -3.98
N THR A 40 -10.41 -14.32 -5.11
CA THR A 40 -9.61 -14.56 -6.31
C THR A 40 -8.15 -14.18 -6.08
N ALA A 41 -7.89 -13.02 -5.47
CA ALA A 41 -6.55 -12.58 -5.11
C ALA A 41 -5.85 -13.55 -4.14
N ASP A 42 -6.57 -14.02 -3.12
CA ASP A 42 -6.07 -15.01 -2.15
C ASP A 42 -5.70 -16.34 -2.83
N THR A 43 -6.53 -16.79 -3.78
CA THR A 43 -6.27 -18.03 -4.56
C THR A 43 -5.01 -17.89 -5.41
N VAL A 44 -4.76 -16.71 -5.99
CA VAL A 44 -3.55 -16.43 -6.78
C VAL A 44 -2.32 -16.34 -5.87
N GLN A 45 -2.42 -15.68 -4.71
CA GLN A 45 -1.33 -15.55 -3.73
C GLN A 45 -0.98 -16.86 -3.01
N GLY A 46 -1.93 -17.78 -2.84
CA GLY A 46 -1.71 -19.11 -2.25
C GLY A 46 -0.78 -20.02 -3.08
N SER A 47 -0.42 -19.64 -4.30
CA SER A 47 0.61 -20.30 -5.10
C SER A 47 2.00 -19.91 -4.57
N ALA A 48 2.78 -20.87 -4.09
CA ALA A 48 4.03 -20.70 -3.33
C ALA A 48 5.10 -19.77 -3.96
N GLU A 49 5.01 -19.47 -5.25
CA GLU A 49 5.88 -18.53 -5.97
C GLU A 49 5.71 -17.05 -5.56
N LEU A 50 4.49 -16.60 -5.21
CA LEU A 50 4.18 -15.17 -4.97
C LEU A 50 4.32 -14.74 -3.50
N ALA A 51 4.29 -15.69 -2.56
CA ALA A 51 4.44 -15.42 -1.13
C ALA A 51 5.83 -14.88 -0.74
N ARG A 52 6.83 -15.00 -1.63
CA ARG A 52 8.22 -14.57 -1.36
C ARG A 52 8.52 -13.11 -1.73
N THR A 53 7.63 -12.39 -2.40
CA THR A 53 7.91 -11.04 -2.93
C THR A 53 7.10 -9.94 -2.25
N ASN A 54 7.76 -8.80 -2.02
CA ASN A 54 7.19 -7.54 -1.51
C ASN A 54 6.01 -6.98 -2.36
N THR A 55 5.73 -7.56 -3.53
CA THR A 55 4.62 -7.21 -4.42
C THR A 55 3.25 -7.46 -3.79
N THR A 56 3.14 -8.46 -2.91
CA THR A 56 1.92 -8.82 -2.17
C THR A 56 1.39 -7.64 -1.34
N THR A 57 2.29 -6.92 -0.65
CA THR A 57 1.95 -5.78 0.20
C THR A 57 1.41 -4.58 -0.60
N LEU A 58 1.91 -4.35 -1.82
CA LEU A 58 1.43 -3.28 -2.69
C LEU A 58 0.01 -3.57 -3.21
N SER A 59 -0.25 -4.80 -3.67
CA SER A 59 -1.56 -5.19 -4.19
C SER A 59 -2.67 -5.12 -3.12
N SER A 60 -2.40 -5.63 -1.90
CA SER A 60 -3.35 -5.58 -0.78
C SER A 60 -3.69 -4.14 -0.38
N ARG A 61 -2.68 -3.26 -0.32
CA ARG A 61 -2.87 -1.84 0.01
C ARG A 61 -3.69 -1.10 -1.04
N SER A 62 -3.49 -1.41 -2.32
CA SER A 62 -4.31 -0.82 -3.40
C SER A 62 -5.79 -1.20 -3.26
N PHE A 63 -6.09 -2.45 -2.90
CA PHE A 63 -7.47 -2.88 -2.63
C PHE A 63 -8.07 -2.17 -1.42
N GLU A 64 -7.33 -2.04 -0.32
CA GLU A 64 -7.78 -1.33 0.88
C GLU A 64 -8.09 0.14 0.59
N PHE A 65 -7.24 0.84 -0.17
CA PHE A 65 -7.50 2.23 -0.55
C PHE A 65 -8.71 2.39 -1.47
N ALA A 66 -8.87 1.50 -2.45
CA ALA A 66 -10.03 1.52 -3.33
C ALA A 66 -11.33 1.31 -2.54
N GLU A 67 -11.35 0.34 -1.63
CA GLU A 67 -12.48 0.06 -0.76
C GLU A 67 -12.82 1.23 0.18
N GLN A 68 -11.81 1.82 0.84
CA GLN A 68 -12.01 2.99 1.69
C GLN A 68 -12.62 4.17 0.93
N ASN A 69 -12.14 4.43 -0.29
CA ASN A 69 -12.65 5.52 -1.14
C ASN A 69 -14.09 5.27 -1.58
N VAL A 70 -14.40 4.04 -2.02
CA VAL A 70 -15.77 3.68 -2.46
C VAL A 70 -16.75 3.70 -1.28
N ASN A 71 -16.35 3.19 -0.11
CA ASN A 71 -17.17 3.26 1.10
C ASN A 71 -17.49 4.69 1.50
N ALA A 72 -16.48 5.57 1.50
CA ALA A 72 -16.69 6.99 1.81
C ALA A 72 -17.63 7.68 0.79
N ALA A 73 -17.56 7.30 -0.48
CA ALA A 73 -18.46 7.81 -1.51
C ALA A 73 -19.92 7.34 -1.29
N PHE A 74 -20.13 6.07 -0.92
CA PHE A 74 -21.45 5.58 -0.56
C PHE A 74 -22.01 6.24 0.70
N ASP A 75 -21.18 6.49 1.71
CA ASP A 75 -21.59 7.19 2.94
C ASP A 75 -22.05 8.62 2.62
N LEU A 76 -21.29 9.34 1.78
CA LEU A 76 -21.69 10.65 1.29
C LEU A 76 -23.00 10.56 0.48
N ALA A 77 -23.11 9.63 -0.47
CA ALA A 77 -24.31 9.47 -1.28
C ALA A 77 -25.55 9.21 -0.40
N GLN A 78 -25.42 8.38 0.63
CA GLN A 78 -26.50 8.11 1.58
C GLN A 78 -26.89 9.36 2.39
N LYS A 79 -25.91 10.13 2.87
CA LYS A 79 -26.13 11.41 3.54
C LYS A 79 -26.80 12.44 2.64
N LEU A 80 -26.37 12.55 1.37
CA LEU A 80 -26.92 13.48 0.38
C LEU A 80 -28.38 13.14 0.06
N VAL A 81 -28.70 11.86 -0.18
CA VAL A 81 -30.08 11.45 -0.44
C VAL A 81 -30.98 11.74 0.78
N ARG A 82 -30.46 11.58 2.00
CA ARG A 82 -31.19 11.87 3.24
C ARG A 82 -31.27 13.33 3.61
N SER A 83 -30.55 14.22 2.92
CA SER A 83 -30.55 15.66 3.20
C SER A 83 -31.90 16.28 2.89
N LYS A 84 -32.42 17.08 3.81
CA LYS A 84 -33.72 17.75 3.68
C LYS A 84 -33.63 18.98 2.77
N ASP A 85 -32.48 19.62 2.76
CA ASP A 85 -32.20 20.81 1.98
C ASP A 85 -30.73 20.86 1.50
N VAL A 86 -30.45 21.85 0.65
CA VAL A 86 -29.11 22.08 0.07
C VAL A 86 -28.08 22.45 1.15
N GLN A 87 -28.50 23.07 2.25
CA GLN A 87 -27.59 23.48 3.31
C GLN A 87 -27.07 22.25 4.07
N GLU A 88 -27.95 21.30 4.40
CA GLU A 88 -27.59 20.01 4.99
C GLU A 88 -26.70 19.19 4.03
N ALA A 89 -27.02 19.17 2.73
CA ALA A 89 -26.20 18.52 1.71
C ALA A 89 -24.78 19.12 1.64
N MET A 90 -24.65 20.45 1.68
CA MET A 90 -23.37 21.15 1.69
C MET A 90 -22.56 20.86 2.96
N GLN A 91 -23.22 20.72 4.12
CA GLN A 91 -22.55 20.30 5.36
C GLN A 91 -21.95 18.89 5.22
N HIS A 92 -22.71 17.94 4.65
CA HIS A 92 -22.20 16.59 4.40
C HIS A 92 -21.06 16.57 3.38
N GLN A 93 -21.13 17.37 2.32
CA GLN A 93 -20.04 17.52 1.37
C GLN A 93 -18.76 18.07 2.04
N ALA A 94 -18.91 19.08 2.90
CA ALA A 94 -17.79 19.66 3.64
C ALA A 94 -17.16 18.65 4.62
N GLU A 95 -17.98 17.88 5.33
CA GLU A 95 -17.54 16.79 6.19
C GLU A 95 -16.77 15.73 5.41
N PHE A 96 -17.31 15.31 4.25
CA PHE A 96 -16.64 14.37 3.35
C PHE A 96 -15.26 14.91 2.93
N VAL A 97 -15.17 16.13 2.42
CA VAL A 97 -13.89 16.72 1.99
C VAL A 97 -12.88 16.77 3.14
N ARG A 98 -13.31 17.16 4.35
CA ARG A 98 -12.46 17.17 5.53
C ARG A 98 -11.94 15.76 5.86
N SER A 99 -12.81 14.76 5.82
CA SER A 99 -12.44 13.36 6.06
C SER A 99 -11.46 12.83 5.01
N GLN A 100 -11.69 13.15 3.73
CA GLN A 100 -10.80 12.75 2.64
C GLN A 100 -9.43 13.40 2.77
N PHE A 101 -9.36 14.68 3.16
CA PHE A 101 -8.09 15.34 3.40
C PHE A 101 -7.30 14.71 4.56
N ALA A 102 -7.98 14.33 5.65
CA ALA A 102 -7.36 13.61 6.76
C ALA A 102 -6.85 12.22 6.33
N ASN A 103 -7.62 11.49 5.52
CA ASN A 103 -7.23 10.19 4.98
C ASN A 103 -6.02 10.30 4.05
N ILE A 104 -6.01 11.28 3.14
CA ILE A 104 -4.86 11.54 2.26
C ILE A 104 -3.62 11.86 3.09
N GLN A 105 -3.75 12.69 4.14
CA GLN A 105 -2.63 13.02 5.01
C GLN A 105 -2.09 11.79 5.75
N ALA A 106 -2.97 10.90 6.21
CA ALA A 106 -2.58 9.63 6.84
C ALA A 106 -1.88 8.71 5.83
N GLN A 107 -2.44 8.53 4.63
CA GLN A 107 -1.84 7.73 3.56
C GLN A 107 -0.47 8.28 3.14
N ALA A 108 -0.32 9.61 3.01
CA ALA A 108 0.95 10.24 2.66
C ALA A 108 2.05 9.98 3.72
N LYS A 109 1.69 10.02 5.01
CA LYS A 109 2.62 9.64 6.10
C LYS A 109 3.02 8.17 6.00
N GLU A 110 2.08 7.31 5.67
CA GLU A 110 2.33 5.89 5.52
C GLU A 110 3.26 5.57 4.33
N PHE A 111 3.03 6.20 3.18
CA PHE A 111 3.94 6.12 2.03
C PHE A 111 5.34 6.66 2.36
N GLY A 112 5.43 7.76 3.12
CA GLY A 112 6.72 8.28 3.61
C GLY A 112 7.47 7.27 4.48
N GLY A 113 6.75 6.60 5.40
CA GLY A 113 7.30 5.54 6.23
C GLY A 113 7.78 4.33 5.43
N LEU A 114 7.02 3.91 4.41
CA LEU A 114 7.41 2.83 3.51
C LEU A 114 8.67 3.19 2.70
N ALA A 115 8.74 4.40 2.14
CA ALA A 115 9.89 4.87 1.38
C ALA A 115 11.16 4.94 2.26
N GLN A 116 11.04 5.47 3.48
CA GLN A 116 12.13 5.51 4.44
C GLN A 116 12.62 4.11 4.83
N SER A 117 11.69 3.18 5.06
CA SER A 117 12.01 1.79 5.38
C SER A 117 12.73 1.09 4.22
N ALA A 118 12.30 1.32 2.99
CA ALA A 118 12.95 0.79 1.79
C ALA A 118 14.37 1.34 1.62
N ILE A 119 14.58 2.64 1.88
CA ILE A 119 15.92 3.26 1.85
C ILE A 119 16.83 2.66 2.93
N GLN A 120 16.32 2.48 4.16
CA GLN A 120 17.09 1.87 5.25
C GLN A 120 17.46 0.42 4.95
N GLN A 121 16.54 -0.37 4.43
CA GLN A 121 16.83 -1.75 4.00
C GLN A 121 17.87 -1.79 2.87
N GLY A 122 17.76 -0.89 1.89
CA GLY A 122 18.76 -0.76 0.82
C GLY A 122 20.15 -0.41 1.35
N ALA A 123 20.23 0.52 2.31
CA ALA A 123 21.48 0.92 2.95
C ALA A 123 22.11 -0.22 3.77
N GLU A 124 21.31 -0.95 4.55
CA GLU A 124 21.80 -2.11 5.31
C GLU A 124 22.26 -3.23 4.39
N ASN A 125 21.51 -3.55 3.33
CA ASN A 125 21.91 -4.56 2.35
C ASN A 125 23.22 -4.18 1.64
N ALA A 126 23.39 -2.90 1.26
CA ALA A 126 24.63 -2.41 0.67
C ALA A 126 25.82 -2.54 1.64
N LYS A 127 25.62 -2.18 2.91
CA LYS A 127 26.62 -2.33 3.97
C LYS A 127 27.01 -3.79 4.18
N THR A 128 26.05 -4.70 4.20
CA THR A 128 26.30 -6.14 4.29
C THR A 128 27.10 -6.64 3.09
N ALA A 129 26.76 -6.21 1.87
CA ALA A 129 27.50 -6.59 0.65
C ALA A 129 28.95 -6.09 0.68
N VAL A 130 29.19 -4.86 1.13
CA VAL A 130 30.54 -4.30 1.30
C VAL A 130 31.33 -5.09 2.36
N GLN A 131 30.71 -5.43 3.49
CA GLN A 131 31.35 -6.22 4.54
C GLN A 131 31.70 -7.64 4.04
N GLN A 132 30.80 -8.28 3.29
CA GLN A 132 31.05 -9.58 2.69
C GLN A 132 32.22 -9.52 1.69
N GLY A 133 32.21 -8.58 0.75
CA GLY A 133 33.31 -8.42 -0.21
C GLY A 133 34.66 -8.11 0.45
N THR A 134 34.65 -7.33 1.53
CA THR A 134 35.87 -7.04 2.30
C THR A 134 36.39 -8.29 3.01
N ASN A 135 35.50 -9.10 3.59
CA ASN A 135 35.87 -10.35 4.25
C ASN A 135 36.38 -11.39 3.25
N GLU A 136 35.75 -11.51 2.08
CA GLU A 136 36.20 -12.39 1.00
C GLU A 136 37.58 -11.97 0.47
N ALA A 137 37.78 -10.67 0.23
CA ALA A 137 39.09 -10.15 -0.20
C ALA A 137 40.18 -10.44 0.83
N ARG A 138 39.86 -10.29 2.12
CA ARG A 138 40.79 -10.62 3.21
C ARG A 138 41.13 -12.10 3.25
N GLN A 139 40.13 -12.98 3.13
CA GLN A 139 40.34 -14.42 3.08
C GLN A 139 41.18 -14.84 1.86
N ALA A 140 40.92 -14.26 0.68
CA ALA A 140 41.70 -14.53 -0.52
C ALA A 140 43.16 -14.07 -0.36
N PHE A 141 43.39 -12.92 0.26
CA PHE A 141 44.73 -12.43 0.57
C PHE A 141 45.46 -13.38 1.54
N ASP A 142 44.83 -13.75 2.65
CA ASP A 142 45.42 -14.65 3.65
C ASP A 142 45.74 -16.03 3.04
N GLN A 143 44.84 -16.58 2.21
CA GLN A 143 45.07 -17.82 1.46
C GLN A 143 46.25 -17.68 0.48
N SER A 144 46.33 -16.59 -0.28
CA SER A 144 47.43 -16.36 -1.22
C SER A 144 48.78 -16.25 -0.50
N THR A 145 48.79 -15.61 0.67
CA THR A 145 50.00 -15.43 1.47
C THR A 145 50.46 -16.75 2.09
N ALA A 146 49.51 -17.57 2.55
CA ALA A 146 49.80 -18.92 3.05
C ALA A 146 50.33 -19.83 1.94
N ALA A 147 49.70 -19.84 0.77
CA ALA A 147 50.15 -20.61 -0.40
C ALA A 147 51.54 -20.18 -0.88
N ALA A 148 51.83 -18.87 -0.89
CA ALA A 148 53.16 -18.36 -1.23
C ALA A 148 54.24 -18.79 -0.24
N LYS A 149 53.93 -18.78 1.07
CA LYS A 149 54.84 -19.28 2.11
C LYS A 149 55.11 -20.78 1.98
N GLU A 150 54.08 -21.59 1.73
CA GLU A 150 54.25 -23.03 1.46
C GLU A 150 55.10 -23.30 0.21
N ALA A 151 54.86 -22.56 -0.88
CA ALA A 151 55.63 -22.70 -2.12
C ALA A 151 57.11 -22.33 -1.90
N ALA A 152 57.38 -21.25 -1.16
CA ALA A 152 58.74 -20.85 -0.80
C ALA A 152 59.44 -21.91 0.06
N ALA A 153 58.74 -22.45 1.08
CA ALA A 153 59.28 -23.50 1.95
C ALA A 153 59.65 -24.77 1.15
N LYS A 154 58.77 -25.23 0.24
CA LYS A 154 59.03 -26.37 -0.64
C LYS A 154 60.21 -26.13 -1.60
N ALA A 155 60.37 -24.90 -2.09
CA ALA A 155 61.50 -24.53 -2.95
C ALA A 155 62.84 -24.54 -2.21
N THR A 156 62.87 -24.14 -0.93
CA THR A 156 64.06 -24.22 -0.08
C THR A 156 64.43 -25.65 0.33
N GLU A 157 63.46 -26.55 0.53
CA GLU A 157 63.76 -27.97 0.84
C GLU A 157 64.27 -28.75 -0.38
N LYS A 158 63.89 -28.36 -1.61
CA LYS A 158 64.28 -29.09 -2.84
C LYS A 158 65.70 -28.77 -3.33
N LYS A 159 66.51 -28.03 -2.56
CA LYS A 159 67.91 -27.76 -2.90
C LYS A 159 68.88 -28.50 -1.94
N PRO A 160 69.11 -29.82 -2.12
CA PRO A 160 70.30 -30.46 -1.58
C PRO A 160 71.26 -30.90 -2.70
N GLY A 161 72.55 -30.58 -2.53
CA GLY A 161 73.66 -31.30 -3.16
C GLY A 161 74.06 -30.83 -4.55
N ALA A 162 74.96 -29.85 -4.60
CA ALA A 162 76.09 -29.90 -5.53
C ALA A 162 77.34 -30.23 -4.69
#